data_AF-A0AAW1JZP6-F1
#
_entry.id   AF-A0AAW1JZP6-F1
#
_cell.length_a   1.000
_cell.length_b   1.000
_cell.length_c   1.000
_cell.angle_alpha   90.00
_cell.angle_beta   90.00
_cell.angle_gamma   90.00
#
_symmetry.space_group_name_H-M   'P 1'
#
loop_
_entity.id
_entity.type
_entity.pdbx_description
1 polymer ?
#
loop_
_entity_poly.entity_id
_entity_poly.type
_entity_poly.pdbx_seq_one_letter_code
_entity_poly.pdbx_strand_id
1 'polypeptide(L)'
;MMKLTPKSFQSISKMLDFYSQFNPSPLSIKKFIDFGLNASEQKSFIFLRKELPVRLANIMKEIALLPENLLQMPSVVAVHDWYIRSFQEIIEFEKTEINSRNMHLAFLRQFGEDQEQTLGCG
;
A
#
# COMPACT_ATOMS: atom_id res chain seq x y z
N MET A 1 9.39 -15.25 -11.84
CA MET A 1 8.60 -15.79 -10.71
C MET A 1 9.45 -15.79 -9.46
N MET A 2 9.29 -14.80 -8.57
CA MET A 2 9.89 -14.86 -7.24
C MET A 2 9.03 -15.76 -6.36
N LYS A 3 9.62 -16.85 -5.86
CA LYS A 3 8.96 -17.76 -4.91
C LYS A 3 8.94 -17.07 -3.55
N LEU A 4 7.78 -16.56 -3.16
CA LEU A 4 7.53 -16.06 -1.81
C LEU A 4 7.70 -17.23 -0.83
N THR A 5 8.61 -17.06 0.14
CA THR A 5 8.81 -18.04 1.21
C THR A 5 7.57 -18.12 2.11
N PRO A 6 7.10 -19.31 2.52
CA PRO A 6 5.82 -19.49 3.22
C PRO A 6 5.70 -18.76 4.57
N LYS A 7 6.82 -18.38 5.21
CA LYS A 7 6.83 -17.62 6.47
C LYS A 7 6.46 -16.14 6.28
N SER A 8 6.81 -15.52 5.15
CA SER A 8 6.46 -14.11 4.89
C SER A 8 4.97 -13.95 4.60
N PHE A 9 4.37 -14.92 3.88
CA PHE A 9 2.94 -14.93 3.55
C PHE A 9 2.04 -15.05 4.79
N GLN A 10 2.40 -15.90 5.76
CA GLN A 10 1.65 -16.03 7.01
C GLN A 10 1.66 -14.75 7.86
N SER A 11 2.76 -13.99 7.82
CA SER A 11 2.83 -12.69 8.51
C SER A 11 1.92 -11.66 7.84
N ILE A 12 1.86 -11.66 6.51
CA ILE A 12 1.04 -10.71 5.74
C ILE A 12 -0.45 -10.96 5.95
N SER A 13 -0.89 -12.22 5.92
CA SER A 13 -2.29 -12.55 6.18
C SER A 13 -2.75 -12.05 7.56
N LYS A 14 -1.92 -12.21 8.60
CA LYS A 14 -2.23 -11.71 9.95
C LYS A 14 -2.32 -10.19 10.01
N MET A 15 -1.43 -9.50 9.31
CA MET A 15 -1.46 -8.04 9.20
C MET A 15 -2.68 -7.58 8.41
N LEU A 16 -3.02 -8.29 7.32
CA LEU A 16 -4.21 -8.02 6.53
C LEU A 16 -5.47 -8.11 7.40
N ASP A 17 -5.61 -9.20 8.17
CA ASP A 17 -6.71 -9.41 9.11
C ASP A 17 -6.78 -8.34 10.20
N PHE A 18 -5.62 -7.85 10.65
CA PHE A 18 -5.55 -6.77 11.63
C PHE A 18 -5.99 -5.42 11.03
N TYR A 19 -5.42 -5.02 9.89
CA TYR A 19 -5.69 -3.73 9.27
C TYR A 19 -7.09 -3.64 8.65
N SER A 20 -7.66 -4.76 8.20
CA SER A 20 -9.03 -4.79 7.65
C SER A 20 -10.12 -4.61 8.71
N GLN A 21 -9.80 -4.63 10.01
CA GLN A 21 -10.76 -4.32 11.07
C GLN A 21 -10.97 -2.81 11.25
N PHE A 22 -10.09 -1.99 10.70
CA PHE A 22 -10.18 -0.54 10.82
C PHE A 22 -10.94 0.05 9.63
N ASN A 23 -11.71 1.09 9.89
CA ASN A 23 -12.40 1.85 8.84
C ASN A 23 -11.47 2.93 8.27
N PRO A 24 -11.38 3.06 6.93
CA PRO A 24 -10.66 4.16 6.30
C PRO A 24 -11.16 5.53 6.77
N SER A 25 -10.25 6.47 7.00
CA SER A 25 -10.57 7.83 7.45
C SER A 25 -10.99 8.70 6.25
N PRO A 26 -12.25 9.15 6.16
CA PRO A 26 -12.66 10.03 5.08
C PRO A 26 -12.01 11.42 5.23
N LEU A 27 -11.39 11.90 4.16
CA LEU A 27 -10.89 13.27 4.07
C LEU A 27 -11.81 14.10 3.17
N SER A 28 -12.26 15.25 3.67
CA SER A 28 -13.01 16.21 2.85
C SER A 28 -12.07 17.05 2.01
N ILE A 29 -12.56 17.55 0.86
CA ILE A 29 -11.80 18.44 -0.02
C ILE A 29 -11.29 19.66 0.76
N LYS A 30 -12.11 20.24 1.63
CA LYS A 30 -11.71 21.35 2.52
C LYS A 30 -10.50 20.97 3.39
N LYS A 31 -10.56 19.82 4.08
CA LYS A 31 -9.44 19.35 4.92
C LYS A 31 -8.18 19.08 4.10
N PHE A 32 -8.33 18.57 2.88
CA PHE A 32 -7.20 18.31 1.99
C PHE A 32 -6.50 19.62 1.58
N ILE A 33 -7.26 20.65 1.21
CA ILE A 33 -6.72 21.98 0.89
C ILE A 33 -6.09 22.63 2.13
N ASP A 34 -6.80 22.63 3.27
CA ASP A 34 -6.29 23.18 4.52
C ASP A 34 -4.98 22.51 4.94
N PHE A 35 -4.86 21.19 4.72
CA PHE A 35 -3.65 20.42 4.97
C PHE A 35 -2.52 20.82 4.01
N GLY A 36 -2.78 20.91 2.71
CA GLY A 36 -1.78 21.32 1.72
C GLY A 36 -1.24 22.74 1.93
N LEU A 37 -2.04 23.64 2.51
CA LEU A 37 -1.65 25.02 2.79
C LEU A 37 -0.92 25.18 4.14
N ASN A 38 -1.25 24.39 5.17
CA ASN A 38 -0.82 24.66 6.55
C ASN A 38 -0.06 23.52 7.25
N ALA A 39 -0.03 22.30 6.69
CA ALA A 39 0.58 21.16 7.35
C ALA A 39 2.02 20.89 6.88
N SER A 40 2.84 20.33 7.78
CA SER A 40 4.18 19.88 7.44
C SER A 40 4.15 18.50 6.78
N GLU A 41 5.14 18.22 5.93
CA GLU A 41 5.37 16.92 5.29
C GLU A 41 5.37 15.78 6.31
N GLN A 42 5.90 16.03 7.52
CA GLN A 42 5.93 15.07 8.62
C GLN A 42 4.53 14.62 9.05
N LYS A 43 3.57 15.54 9.14
CA LYS A 43 2.18 15.21 9.49
C LYS A 43 1.52 14.39 8.37
N SER A 44 1.89 14.67 7.12
CA SER A 44 1.34 13.97 5.94
C SER A 44 1.82 12.53 5.95
N PHE A 45 3.12 12.36 6.15
CA PHE A 45 3.77 11.07 6.23
C PHE A 45 3.20 10.21 7.37
N ILE A 46 3.06 10.77 8.58
CA ILE A 46 2.49 10.03 9.73
C ILE A 46 1.04 9.59 9.46
N PHE A 47 0.25 10.44 8.81
CA PHE A 47 -1.12 10.12 8.43
C PHE A 47 -1.15 8.99 7.40
N LEU A 48 -0.44 9.15 6.27
CA LEU A 48 -0.41 8.18 5.19
C LEU A 48 0.12 6.82 5.63
N ARG A 49 1.15 6.80 6.49
CA ARG A 49 1.73 5.56 7.04
C ARG A 49 0.70 4.69 7.77
N LYS A 50 -0.30 5.30 8.41
CA LYS A 50 -1.37 4.57 9.11
C LYS A 50 -2.57 4.30 8.21
N GLU A 51 -2.91 5.26 7.36
CA GLU A 51 -4.12 5.22 6.53
C GLU A 51 -3.98 4.28 5.32
N LEU A 52 -2.79 4.19 4.70
CA LEU A 52 -2.55 3.35 3.53
C LEU A 52 -2.69 1.84 3.81
N PRO A 53 -2.08 1.26 4.88
CA PRO A 53 -2.29 -0.15 5.22
C PRO A 53 -3.77 -0.49 5.40
N VAL A 54 -4.53 0.38 6.08
CA VAL A 54 -5.96 0.18 6.33
C VAL A 54 -6.74 0.12 5.02
N ARG A 55 -6.51 1.06 4.10
CA ARG A 55 -7.22 1.08 2.80
C ARG A 55 -6.89 -0.14 1.94
N LEU A 56 -5.61 -0.51 1.86
CA LEU A 56 -5.17 -1.67 1.09
C LEU A 56 -5.74 -2.97 1.67
N ALA A 57 -5.71 -3.13 2.99
CA ALA A 57 -6.23 -4.33 3.63
C ALA A 57 -7.73 -4.52 3.40
N ASN A 58 -8.51 -3.44 3.48
CA ASN A 58 -9.95 -3.48 3.22
C ASN A 58 -10.25 -3.89 1.76
N ILE A 59 -9.63 -3.24 0.77
CA ILE A 59 -9.85 -3.60 -0.65
C ILE A 59 -9.39 -5.03 -0.95
N MET A 60 -8.25 -5.47 -0.42
CA MET A 60 -7.78 -6.85 -0.60
C MET A 60 -8.76 -7.87 -0.02
N LYS A 61 -9.41 -7.56 1.11
CA LYS A 61 -10.48 -8.40 1.66
C LYS A 61 -11.72 -8.41 0.78
N GLU A 62 -12.10 -7.27 0.21
CA GLU A 62 -13.21 -7.21 -0.74
C GLU A 62 -12.91 -8.01 -2.02
N ILE A 63 -11.69 -7.92 -2.56
CA ILE A 63 -11.24 -8.73 -3.71
C ILE A 63 -11.33 -10.22 -3.37
N ALA A 64 -10.89 -10.64 -2.18
CA ALA A 64 -10.96 -12.04 -1.74
C ALA A 64 -12.39 -12.58 -1.57
N LEU A 65 -13.40 -11.71 -1.50
CA LEU A 65 -14.81 -12.08 -1.43
C LEU A 65 -15.49 -12.11 -2.82
N LEU A 66 -14.77 -11.80 -3.89
CA LEU A 66 -15.30 -11.90 -5.24
C LEU A 66 -15.63 -13.37 -5.61
N PRO A 67 -16.65 -13.58 -6.46
CA PRO A 67 -16.94 -14.89 -7.05
C PRO A 67 -15.71 -15.56 -7.68
N GLU A 68 -15.59 -16.87 -7.55
CA GLU A 68 -14.41 -17.63 -8.00
C GLU A 68 -14.12 -17.45 -9.50
N ASN A 69 -15.17 -17.31 -10.32
CA ASN A 69 -15.03 -17.02 -11.76
C ASN A 69 -14.37 -15.67 -12.05
N LEU A 70 -14.53 -14.68 -11.17
CA LEU A 70 -13.85 -13.39 -11.27
C LEU A 70 -12.43 -13.45 -10.71
N LEU A 71 -12.22 -14.17 -9.61
CA LEU A 71 -10.89 -14.37 -9.02
C LEU A 71 -9.93 -15.10 -9.96
N GLN A 72 -10.43 -16.00 -10.81
CA GLN A 72 -9.61 -16.72 -11.79
C GLN A 72 -9.23 -15.87 -13.01
N MET A 73 -9.82 -14.67 -13.19
CA MET A 73 -9.48 -13.81 -14.31
C MET A 73 -8.02 -13.35 -14.20
N PRO A 74 -7.19 -13.50 -15.26
CA PRO A 74 -5.78 -13.12 -15.21
C PRO A 74 -5.53 -11.68 -14.80
N SER A 75 -6.43 -10.76 -15.16
CA SER A 75 -6.38 -9.36 -14.75
C SER A 75 -6.57 -9.16 -13.25
N VAL A 76 -7.52 -9.88 -12.65
CA VAL A 76 -7.80 -9.83 -11.21
C VAL A 76 -6.64 -10.41 -10.42
N VAL A 77 -6.06 -11.52 -10.89
CA VAL A 77 -4.86 -12.11 -10.29
C VAL A 77 -3.68 -11.14 -10.32
N ALA A 78 -3.43 -10.49 -11.47
CA ALA A 78 -2.33 -9.53 -11.59
C ALA A 78 -2.51 -8.33 -10.65
N VAL A 79 -3.72 -7.77 -10.58
CA VAL A 79 -4.04 -6.67 -9.68
C VAL A 79 -3.90 -7.09 -8.23
N HIS A 80 -4.42 -8.25 -7.85
CA HIS A 80 -4.27 -8.81 -6.50
C HIS A 80 -2.80 -8.97 -6.09
N ASP A 81 -1.95 -9.46 -6.99
CA ASP A 81 -0.51 -9.58 -6.76
C ASP A 81 0.16 -8.21 -6.57
N TRP A 82 -0.26 -7.19 -7.32
CA TRP A 82 0.21 -5.81 -7.11
C TRP A 82 -0.20 -5.30 -5.72
N TYR A 83 -1.44 -5.52 -5.31
CA TYR A 83 -1.91 -5.14 -3.97
C TYR A 83 -1.12 -5.82 -2.86
N ILE A 84 -0.81 -7.11 -2.99
CA ILE A 84 0.04 -7.83 -2.01
C ILE A 84 1.41 -7.18 -1.91
N ARG A 85 2.08 -6.91 -3.04
CA ARG A 85 3.42 -6.32 -3.05
C ARG A 85 3.42 -4.93 -2.42
N SER A 86 2.50 -4.06 -2.83
CA SER A 86 2.36 -2.72 -2.25
C SER A 86 2.08 -2.77 -0.75
N PHE A 87 1.25 -3.71 -0.28
CA PHE A 87 0.97 -3.86 1.15
C PHE A 87 2.20 -4.32 1.93
N GLN A 88 2.99 -5.26 1.39
CA GLN A 88 4.26 -5.70 2.00
C GLN A 88 5.22 -4.53 2.21
N GLU A 89 5.42 -3.73 1.17
CA GLU A 89 6.33 -2.59 1.20
C GLU A 89 5.86 -1.57 2.23
N ILE A 90 4.58 -1.20 2.21
CA ILE A 90 4.04 -0.20 3.13
C ILE A 90 4.15 -0.64 4.59
N ILE A 91 3.94 -1.93 4.89
CA ILE A 91 4.10 -2.47 6.25
C ILE A 91 5.58 -2.46 6.69
N GLU A 92 6.52 -2.71 5.78
CA GLU A 92 7.95 -2.60 6.08
C GLU A 92 8.33 -1.14 6.37
N PHE A 93 7.76 -0.19 5.63
CA PHE A 93 7.92 1.24 5.89
C PHE A 93 7.29 1.69 7.21
N GLU A 94 6.17 1.08 7.64
CA GLU A 94 5.55 1.40 8.92
C GLU A 94 6.48 1.09 10.11
N LYS A 95 7.20 -0.03 10.02
CA LYS A 95 8.13 -0.52 11.07
C LYS A 95 9.44 0.24 11.12
N THR A 96 9.76 1.03 10.09
CA THR A 96 11.02 1.79 10.03
C THR A 96 10.94 3.04 10.91
N GLU A 97 12.00 3.31 11.67
CA GLU A 97 12.07 4.51 12.52
C GLU A 97 12.05 5.80 11.68
N ILE A 98 11.20 6.75 12.09
CA ILE A 98 11.09 8.06 11.45
C ILE A 98 12.30 8.88 11.85
N ASN A 99 13.29 8.96 10.96
CA ASN A 99 14.37 9.92 11.06
C ASN A 99 14.28 10.88 9.86
N SER A 100 14.58 12.17 10.05
CA SER A 100 14.43 13.21 9.00
C SER A 100 15.10 12.87 7.67
N ARG A 101 16.10 11.97 7.68
CA ARG A 101 16.81 11.46 6.51
C ARG A 101 16.04 10.37 5.73
N ASN A 102 15.21 9.58 6.40
CA ASN A 102 14.47 8.45 5.80
C ASN A 102 13.13 8.88 5.17
N MET A 103 12.59 10.05 5.59
CA MET A 103 11.33 10.57 5.07
C MET A 103 11.38 10.90 3.56
N HIS A 104 12.51 11.41 3.08
CA HIS A 104 12.67 11.84 1.68
C HIS A 104 13.20 10.72 0.77
N LEU A 105 14.09 9.87 1.30
CA LEU A 105 14.73 8.79 0.54
C LEU A 105 13.79 7.61 0.28
N ALA A 106 12.87 7.31 1.18
CA ALA A 106 11.87 6.25 1.00
C ALA A 106 10.95 6.51 -0.20
N PHE A 107 10.45 7.73 -0.32
CA PHE A 107 9.49 8.09 -1.36
C PHE A 107 10.17 8.21 -2.74
N LEU A 108 11.34 8.86 -2.80
CA LEU A 108 12.04 9.07 -4.07
C LEU A 108 12.71 7.80 -4.62
N ARG A 109 13.15 6.88 -3.75
CA ARG A 109 13.77 5.61 -4.20
C ARG A 109 12.75 4.67 -4.85
N GLN A 110 11.50 4.69 -4.41
CA GLN A 110 10.46 3.78 -4.92
C GLN A 110 9.80 4.33 -6.21
N PHE A 111 9.50 5.63 -6.27
CA PHE A 111 8.89 6.23 -7.47
C PHE A 111 9.88 6.46 -8.62
N GLY A 112 11.19 6.48 -8.35
CA GLY A 112 12.24 6.69 -9.34
C GLY A 112 12.67 5.44 -10.13
N GLU A 113 12.40 4.23 -9.62
CA GLU A 113 12.88 2.99 -10.28
C GLU A 113 11.78 2.25 -11.07
N ASP A 114 10.49 2.50 -10.82
CA ASP A 114 9.40 1.73 -11.45
C ASP A 114 8.84 2.32 -12.76
N GLN A 115 9.33 3.48 -13.24
CA GLN A 115 8.86 4.10 -14.49
C GLN A 115 9.71 3.80 -15.73
N GLU A 116 10.88 3.15 -15.60
CA GLU A 116 11.75 2.85 -16.76
C GLU A 116 11.50 1.49 -17.44
N GLN A 117 10.47 0.71 -17.05
CA GLN A 117 10.24 -0.63 -17.64
C GLN A 117 8.87 -0.88 -18.29
N THR A 118 8.15 0.17 -18.69
CA THR A 118 7.00 0.03 -19.60
C THR A 118 7.06 0.99 -20.80
N LEU A 119 8.22 1.13 -21.45
CA LEU A 119 8.33 1.63 -22.82
C LEU A 119 9.39 0.78 -23.55
N GLY A 120 8.98 -0.43 -23.89
CA GLY A 120 9.87 -1.39 -24.56
C GLY A 120 9.16 -2.68 -24.89
N CYS A 121 8.09 -2.60 -25.70
CA CYS A 121 7.58 -3.67 -26.56
C CYS A 121 6.44 -3.09 -27.42
N GLY A 122 6.67 -2.92 -28.73
CA GLY A 122 5.66 -2.57 -29.73
C GLY A 122 6.01 -1.34 -30.55
#